data_AF-A0A3Q7GA18-F1
#
_entry.id   AF-A0A3Q7GA18-F1
#
_cell.length_a   1.000
_cell.length_b   1.000
_cell.length_c   1.000
_cell.angle_alpha   90.00
_cell.angle_beta   90.00
_cell.angle_gamma   90.00
#
_symmetry.space_group_name_H-M   'P 1'
#
loop_
_entity.id
_entity.type
_entity.pdbx_description
1 polymer ?
#
loop_
_entity_poly.entity_id
_entity_poly.type
_entity_poly.pdbx_seq_one_letter_code
_entity_poly.pdbx_strand_id
1 'polypeptide(L)'
;MTLFHGYTSIITIVLLATSYLVIFSEATTTSSSQLSNAILIKVDQSGKGDYKKIQDAIDAVPSKNTQHVFILVKPGVYREKVVVPSDKPFITISGRKTTVKNTIITGNDYGDIFKSPTFTVFASDFVARYLTIQNTYGSGAKAVALRVEGDKATFVGCRIMSHQDTLLDDVGRHYYKNCYIEGDTDFICGNAASLFEKCHLHSLSQSNGAITAQHRQSPQENTGFTFYGCKITGVKSAILGRPWGAYARVVFAQTYMSSVILPNGWEDWNDSSRQRTSYFAEYKCYGPGASSNKRVNWLKTLSSEEAVPYLKESIMGPKSWTRSKPTHLTPLSKVNSNKFNKKRSSP
;
A
#
# COMPACT_ATOMS: atom_id res chain seq x y z
N MET A 1 -14.98 79.93 -44.81
CA MET A 1 -14.76 80.44 -43.43
C MET A 1 -15.25 79.34 -42.49
N THR A 2 -14.30 78.71 -41.77
CA THR A 2 -14.45 77.76 -40.62
C THR A 2 -15.26 76.46 -40.83
N LEU A 3 -14.71 75.27 -41.16
CA LEU A 3 -13.82 74.30 -40.46
C LEU A 3 -14.35 73.70 -39.14
N PHE A 4 -14.76 72.40 -39.17
CA PHE A 4 -14.65 71.36 -38.13
C PHE A 4 -14.98 70.00 -38.79
N HIS A 5 -13.99 69.22 -39.27
CA HIS A 5 -13.31 68.07 -38.64
C HIS A 5 -14.20 66.89 -38.22
N GLY A 6 -13.97 65.71 -38.83
CA GLY A 6 -14.43 64.42 -38.29
C GLY A 6 -14.28 63.25 -39.27
N TYR A 7 -13.10 62.63 -39.27
CA TYR A 7 -12.68 61.54 -40.16
C TYR A 7 -13.47 60.24 -40.00
N THR A 8 -13.71 59.61 -41.15
CA THR A 8 -14.02 58.20 -41.34
C THR A 8 -12.89 57.30 -40.83
N SER A 9 -13.21 56.19 -40.17
CA SER A 9 -12.31 55.03 -40.09
C SER A 9 -13.09 53.73 -39.93
N ILE A 10 -12.78 52.84 -40.86
CA ILE A 10 -13.34 51.54 -41.15
C ILE A 10 -12.78 50.53 -40.14
N ILE A 11 -13.63 49.80 -39.42
CA ILE A 11 -13.19 48.68 -38.59
C ILE A 11 -13.32 47.39 -39.41
N THR A 12 -12.19 46.95 -39.93
CA THR A 12 -12.01 45.64 -40.57
C THR A 12 -11.86 44.58 -39.46
N ILE A 13 -12.83 43.67 -39.32
CA ILE A 13 -12.75 42.52 -38.42
C ILE A 13 -11.86 41.46 -39.09
N VAL A 14 -10.64 41.29 -38.60
CA VAL A 14 -9.74 40.18 -38.98
C VAL A 14 -9.95 39.04 -37.97
N LEU A 15 -10.63 37.97 -38.41
CA LEU A 15 -10.77 36.71 -37.68
C LEU A 15 -9.49 35.88 -37.89
N LEU A 16 -8.58 35.91 -36.91
CA LEU A 16 -7.44 34.98 -36.84
C LEU A 16 -7.90 33.65 -36.23
N ALA A 17 -8.17 32.66 -37.08
CA ALA A 17 -8.35 31.28 -36.66
C ALA A 17 -6.97 30.64 -36.45
N THR A 18 -6.49 30.60 -35.20
CA THR A 18 -5.32 29.81 -34.83
C THR A 18 -5.74 28.36 -34.58
N SER A 19 -5.45 27.48 -35.52
CA SER A 19 -5.57 26.03 -35.38
C SER A 19 -4.53 25.49 -34.39
N TYR A 20 -4.95 25.22 -33.16
CA TYR A 20 -4.16 24.37 -32.26
C TYR A 20 -4.29 22.93 -32.72
N LEU A 21 -3.24 22.40 -33.37
CA LEU A 21 -3.09 20.96 -33.58
C LEU A 21 -2.80 20.33 -32.22
N VAL A 22 -3.83 19.77 -31.58
CA VAL A 22 -3.66 18.89 -30.42
C VAL A 22 -3.14 17.56 -30.95
N ILE A 23 -1.83 17.34 -30.84
CA ILE A 23 -1.24 16.02 -31.06
C ILE A 23 -1.67 15.16 -29.88
N PHE A 24 -2.75 14.40 -30.07
CA PHE A 24 -3.05 13.29 -29.18
C PHE A 24 -1.93 12.27 -29.33
N SER A 25 -1.03 12.21 -28.34
CA SER A 25 -0.24 11.01 -28.13
C SER A 25 -1.23 9.90 -27.85
N GLU A 26 -1.38 8.98 -28.80
CA GLU A 26 -2.03 7.71 -28.53
C GLU A 26 -1.26 7.07 -27.38
N ALA A 27 -1.86 7.11 -26.19
CA ALA A 27 -1.46 6.23 -25.11
C ALA A 27 -1.59 4.82 -25.67
N THR A 28 -0.45 4.19 -25.91
CA THR A 28 -0.37 2.78 -26.26
C THR A 28 -1.05 2.03 -25.13
N THR A 29 -2.30 1.67 -25.37
CA THR A 29 -3.08 0.81 -24.50
C THR A 29 -2.33 -0.52 -24.49
N THR A 30 -1.51 -0.73 -23.47
CA THR A 30 -0.90 -2.02 -23.22
C THR A 30 -2.06 -2.97 -22.98
N SER A 31 -2.39 -3.73 -24.01
CA SER A 31 -3.51 -4.65 -24.05
C SER A 31 -3.58 -5.48 -22.75
N SER A 32 -4.76 -5.49 -22.12
CA SER A 32 -5.10 -6.35 -20.98
C SER A 32 -4.85 -7.84 -21.24
N SER A 33 -4.63 -8.25 -22.49
CA SER A 33 -4.37 -9.63 -22.90
C SER A 33 -3.07 -10.22 -22.33
N GLN A 34 -2.02 -9.44 -22.08
CA GLN A 34 -0.73 -9.98 -21.61
C GLN A 34 -0.71 -10.39 -20.13
N LEU A 35 -1.63 -9.88 -19.29
CA LEU A 35 -1.63 -10.13 -17.84
C LEU A 35 -2.59 -11.24 -17.40
N SER A 36 -3.25 -11.92 -18.34
CA SER A 36 -4.06 -13.11 -18.08
C SER A 36 -3.22 -14.35 -17.76
N ASN A 37 -1.97 -14.37 -18.25
CA ASN A 37 -1.02 -15.47 -18.14
C ASN A 37 0.03 -15.19 -17.07
N ALA A 38 0.31 -16.18 -16.22
CA ALA A 38 1.47 -16.13 -15.32
C ALA A 38 2.23 -17.45 -15.27
N ILE A 39 3.55 -17.35 -15.06
CA ILE A 39 4.41 -18.49 -14.78
C ILE A 39 4.12 -18.96 -13.35
N LEU A 40 3.74 -20.21 -13.17
CA LEU A 40 3.46 -20.79 -11.86
C LEU A 40 4.71 -21.44 -11.28
N ILE A 41 5.09 -20.99 -10.08
CA ILE A 41 6.07 -21.63 -9.20
C ILE A 41 5.34 -22.08 -7.94
N LYS A 42 5.53 -23.33 -7.50
CA LYS A 42 4.93 -23.88 -6.28
C LYS A 42 5.97 -23.99 -5.18
N VAL A 43 5.63 -23.50 -4.00
CA VAL A 43 6.45 -23.67 -2.79
C VAL A 43 5.73 -24.62 -1.83
N ASP A 44 6.40 -25.70 -1.44
CA ASP A 44 5.87 -26.73 -0.53
C ASP A 44 7.00 -27.32 0.32
N GLN A 45 6.95 -27.11 1.63
CA GLN A 45 7.99 -27.60 2.57
C GLN A 45 8.10 -29.13 2.58
N SER A 46 7.04 -29.87 2.16
CA SER A 46 7.09 -31.33 2.03
C SER A 46 7.90 -31.83 0.83
N GLY A 47 8.36 -30.93 -0.05
CA GLY A 47 9.11 -31.27 -1.27
C GLY A 47 8.24 -31.63 -2.48
N LYS A 48 6.92 -31.47 -2.39
CA LYS A 48 5.98 -31.71 -3.51
C LYS A 48 5.77 -30.49 -4.43
N GLY A 49 6.52 -29.41 -4.19
CA GLY A 49 6.53 -28.17 -4.98
C GLY A 49 7.81 -28.06 -5.82
N ASP A 50 7.94 -26.96 -6.55
CA ASP A 50 9.17 -26.63 -7.28
C ASP A 50 10.30 -26.22 -6.31
N TYR A 51 9.94 -25.59 -5.18
CA TYR A 51 10.86 -25.20 -4.11
C TYR A 51 10.29 -25.55 -2.73
N LYS A 52 11.17 -25.71 -1.73
CA LYS A 52 10.77 -25.89 -0.32
C LYS A 52 10.66 -24.56 0.44
N LYS A 53 11.48 -23.58 0.05
CA LYS A 53 11.58 -22.24 0.65
C LYS A 53 10.95 -21.19 -0.25
N ILE A 54 10.48 -20.10 0.37
CA ILE A 54 9.92 -18.97 -0.38
C ILE A 54 11.04 -18.17 -1.03
N GLN A 55 12.16 -17.95 -0.33
CA GLN A 55 13.28 -17.19 -0.87
C GLN A 55 13.86 -17.85 -2.12
N ASP A 56 14.08 -19.17 -2.11
CA ASP A 56 14.60 -19.91 -3.27
C ASP A 56 13.70 -19.73 -4.52
N ALA A 57 12.37 -19.66 -4.35
CA ALA A 57 11.43 -19.44 -5.44
C ALA A 57 11.51 -18.01 -6.01
N ILE A 58 11.79 -17.01 -5.17
CA ILE A 58 12.04 -15.63 -5.60
C ILE A 58 13.40 -15.55 -6.31
N ASP A 59 14.40 -16.23 -5.78
CA ASP A 59 15.77 -16.25 -6.31
C ASP A 59 15.83 -16.84 -7.72
N ALA A 60 14.98 -17.83 -8.00
CA ALA A 60 14.82 -18.44 -9.32
C ALA A 60 14.17 -17.52 -10.38
N VAL A 61 13.51 -16.44 -9.99
CA VAL A 61 13.00 -15.44 -10.94
C VAL A 61 14.19 -14.66 -11.51
N PRO A 62 14.34 -14.55 -12.84
CA PRO A 62 15.44 -13.81 -13.43
C PRO A 62 15.46 -12.33 -13.02
N SER A 63 16.65 -11.75 -12.93
CA SER A 63 16.83 -10.30 -12.85
C SER A 63 16.17 -9.59 -14.05
N LYS A 64 15.72 -8.35 -13.85
CA LYS A 64 14.99 -7.52 -14.83
C LYS A 64 13.75 -8.23 -15.37
N ASN A 65 13.04 -8.94 -14.50
CA ASN A 65 11.86 -9.72 -14.88
C ASN A 65 10.78 -8.82 -15.52
N THR A 66 10.24 -9.24 -16.65
CA THR A 66 9.09 -8.58 -17.30
C THR A 66 7.85 -9.47 -17.34
N GLN A 67 7.96 -10.72 -16.85
CA GLN A 67 6.89 -11.71 -16.91
C GLN A 67 6.12 -11.74 -15.60
N HIS A 68 4.82 -12.00 -15.65
CA HIS A 68 4.09 -12.26 -14.40
C HIS A 68 4.50 -13.62 -13.85
N VAL A 69 5.16 -13.63 -12.68
CA VAL A 69 5.46 -14.86 -11.93
C VAL A 69 4.51 -14.98 -10.75
N PHE A 70 3.80 -16.10 -10.67
CA PHE A 70 2.87 -16.45 -9.61
C PHE A 70 3.47 -17.57 -8.74
N ILE A 71 3.95 -17.21 -7.56
CA ILE A 71 4.48 -18.11 -6.55
C ILE A 71 3.33 -18.56 -5.63
N LEU A 72 2.86 -19.79 -5.81
CA LEU A 72 1.83 -20.41 -4.99
C LEU A 72 2.48 -21.12 -3.79
N VAL A 73 2.24 -20.60 -2.59
CA VAL A 73 2.78 -21.11 -1.33
C VAL A 73 1.74 -22.02 -0.66
N LYS A 74 2.15 -23.23 -0.29
CA LYS A 74 1.31 -24.19 0.44
C LYS A 74 1.17 -23.81 1.92
N PRO A 75 0.19 -24.38 2.64
CA PRO A 75 0.15 -24.28 4.10
C PRO A 75 1.45 -24.81 4.71
N GLY A 76 2.00 -24.07 5.67
CA GLY A 76 3.28 -24.30 6.33
C GLY A 76 3.71 -23.08 7.16
N VAL A 77 4.68 -23.30 8.04
CA VAL A 77 5.35 -22.24 8.81
C VAL A 77 6.75 -22.06 8.22
N TYR A 78 6.92 -20.96 7.50
CA TYR A 78 8.14 -20.57 6.81
C TYR A 78 8.94 -19.63 7.71
N ARG A 79 9.94 -20.18 8.40
CA ARG A 79 10.88 -19.42 9.24
C ARG A 79 12.01 -18.89 8.35
N GLU A 80 11.73 -17.80 7.64
CA GLU A 80 12.59 -17.23 6.62
C GLU A 80 12.56 -15.71 6.70
N LYS A 81 13.71 -15.08 6.41
CA LYS A 81 13.78 -13.66 6.09
C LYS A 81 13.60 -13.52 4.58
N VAL A 82 12.48 -12.97 4.15
CA VAL A 82 12.10 -12.91 2.75
C VAL A 82 12.41 -11.52 2.19
N VAL A 83 13.10 -11.47 1.07
CA VAL A 83 13.36 -10.23 0.33
C VAL A 83 12.94 -10.44 -1.11
N VAL A 84 12.14 -9.52 -1.63
CA VAL A 84 11.84 -9.42 -3.07
C VAL A 84 12.67 -8.27 -3.66
N PRO A 85 13.79 -8.56 -4.35
CA PRO A 85 14.71 -7.57 -4.90
C PRO A 85 14.04 -6.60 -5.89
N SER A 86 14.53 -5.36 -5.96
CA SER A 86 13.96 -4.30 -6.80
C SER A 86 13.99 -4.62 -8.30
N ASP A 87 14.96 -5.43 -8.74
CA ASP A 87 15.13 -5.86 -10.13
C ASP A 87 14.21 -7.04 -10.52
N LYS A 88 13.31 -7.49 -9.64
CA LYS A 88 12.37 -8.59 -9.89
C LYS A 88 10.90 -8.14 -9.78
N PRO A 89 10.44 -7.19 -10.62
CA PRO A 89 9.06 -6.73 -10.59
C PRO A 89 8.08 -7.82 -11.06
N PHE A 90 6.80 -7.54 -10.94
CA PHE A 90 5.70 -8.40 -11.41
C PHE A 90 5.56 -9.77 -10.70
N ILE A 91 6.24 -10.00 -9.58
CA ILE A 91 6.03 -11.20 -8.74
C ILE A 91 4.70 -11.11 -7.97
N THR A 92 3.97 -12.22 -7.94
CA THR A 92 2.86 -12.45 -7.00
C THR A 92 3.19 -13.61 -6.09
N ILE A 93 3.11 -13.41 -4.77
CA ILE A 93 3.19 -14.48 -3.77
C ILE A 93 1.80 -14.71 -3.19
N SER A 94 1.29 -15.93 -3.28
CA SER A 94 -0.07 -16.25 -2.85
C SER A 94 -0.12 -17.53 -2.05
N GLY A 95 -0.71 -17.47 -0.86
CA GLY A 95 -1.31 -18.63 -0.21
C GLY A 95 -2.67 -18.95 -0.83
N ARG A 96 -3.54 -19.63 -0.07
CA ARG A 96 -4.96 -19.83 -0.40
C ARG A 96 -5.83 -19.11 0.60
N LYS A 97 -6.94 -18.53 0.13
CA LYS A 97 -7.91 -17.82 1.00
C LYS A 97 -8.37 -18.67 2.19
N THR A 98 -8.61 -19.97 1.98
CA THR A 98 -9.05 -20.90 3.02
C THR A 98 -7.96 -21.26 4.05
N THR A 99 -6.70 -20.98 3.75
CA THR A 99 -5.55 -21.38 4.57
C THR A 99 -4.67 -20.20 4.97
N VAL A 100 -5.18 -18.97 4.92
CA VAL A 100 -4.40 -17.74 5.26
C VAL A 100 -3.72 -17.83 6.63
N LYS A 101 -4.41 -18.41 7.62
CA LYS A 101 -3.87 -18.62 8.98
C LYS A 101 -2.83 -19.75 9.07
N ASN A 102 -2.71 -20.57 8.03
CA ASN A 102 -1.84 -21.75 8.00
C ASN A 102 -0.69 -21.60 7.00
N THR A 103 -0.61 -20.52 6.23
CA THR A 103 0.53 -20.16 5.37
C THR A 103 1.21 -18.96 6.01
N ILE A 104 2.20 -19.20 6.86
CA ILE A 104 2.81 -18.21 7.75
C ILE A 104 4.27 -18.00 7.39
N ILE A 105 4.66 -16.77 7.13
CA ILE A 105 6.07 -16.31 7.07
C ILE A 105 6.38 -15.66 8.41
N THR A 106 7.38 -16.16 9.13
CA THR A 106 7.64 -15.73 10.52
C THR A 106 9.12 -15.48 10.79
N GLY A 107 9.37 -14.41 11.53
CA GLY A 107 10.67 -14.03 12.09
C GLY A 107 10.53 -13.50 13.52
N ASN A 108 11.63 -13.09 14.13
CA ASN A 108 11.68 -12.52 15.49
C ASN A 108 12.82 -11.50 15.67
N ASP A 109 13.34 -10.93 14.57
CA ASP A 109 14.34 -9.87 14.62
C ASP A 109 13.73 -8.58 15.19
N TYR A 110 14.55 -7.74 15.84
CA TYR A 110 14.09 -6.51 16.49
C TYR A 110 15.15 -5.41 16.49
N GLY A 111 14.76 -4.20 16.90
CA GLY A 111 15.65 -3.06 17.06
C GLY A 111 15.64 -2.14 15.85
N ASP A 112 16.67 -2.20 15.01
CA ASP A 112 16.77 -1.35 13.82
C ASP A 112 15.59 -1.63 12.88
N ILE A 113 14.81 -0.58 12.56
CA ILE A 113 13.56 -0.69 11.79
C ILE A 113 13.80 -1.18 10.35
N PHE A 114 14.99 -0.96 9.81
CA PHE A 114 15.35 -1.39 8.45
C PHE A 114 15.98 -2.79 8.42
N LYS A 115 16.44 -3.30 9.58
CA LYS A 115 17.03 -4.64 9.70
C LYS A 115 16.10 -5.67 10.33
N SER A 116 15.15 -5.26 11.16
CA SER A 116 14.16 -6.15 11.79
C SER A 116 13.05 -6.75 10.88
N PRO A 117 12.78 -6.29 9.63
CA PRO A 117 11.71 -6.87 8.83
C PRO A 117 11.83 -8.37 8.59
N THR A 118 10.76 -9.13 8.88
CA THR A 118 10.62 -10.54 8.45
C THR A 118 10.52 -10.64 6.93
N PHE A 119 9.78 -9.73 6.30
CA PHE A 119 9.57 -9.68 4.86
C PHE A 119 9.77 -8.25 4.34
N THR A 120 10.69 -8.06 3.40
CA THR A 120 10.91 -6.80 2.67
C THR A 120 10.56 -6.91 1.18
N VAL A 121 9.81 -5.93 0.67
CA VAL A 121 9.46 -5.81 -0.76
C VAL A 121 10.09 -4.55 -1.34
N PHE A 122 11.12 -4.74 -2.18
CA PHE A 122 11.73 -3.66 -2.96
C PHE A 122 11.22 -3.62 -4.42
N ALA A 123 10.68 -4.73 -4.93
CA ALA A 123 10.17 -4.84 -6.30
C ALA A 123 8.91 -4.02 -6.55
N SER A 124 8.85 -3.38 -7.73
CA SER A 124 7.61 -2.77 -8.20
C SER A 124 6.57 -3.79 -8.65
N ASP A 125 5.32 -3.35 -8.71
CA ASP A 125 4.17 -4.12 -9.18
C ASP A 125 3.96 -5.42 -8.41
N PHE A 126 4.52 -5.55 -7.20
CA PHE A 126 4.43 -6.74 -6.37
C PHE A 126 3.00 -7.01 -5.88
N VAL A 127 2.63 -8.29 -5.73
CA VAL A 127 1.34 -8.66 -5.12
C VAL A 127 1.50 -9.77 -4.08
N ALA A 128 1.02 -9.56 -2.86
CA ALA A 128 0.86 -10.62 -1.86
C ALA A 128 -0.62 -10.94 -1.62
N ARG A 129 -0.94 -12.23 -1.47
CA ARG A 129 -2.34 -12.68 -1.26
C ARG A 129 -2.43 -13.80 -0.25
N TYR A 130 -3.42 -13.69 0.64
CA TYR A 130 -3.90 -14.82 1.45
C TYR A 130 -2.80 -15.58 2.21
N LEU A 131 -1.88 -14.85 2.82
CA LEU A 131 -0.82 -15.37 3.67
C LEU A 131 -0.69 -14.53 4.94
N THR A 132 -0.04 -15.09 5.96
CA THR A 132 0.31 -14.40 7.20
C THR A 132 1.78 -14.04 7.18
N ILE A 133 2.10 -12.79 7.51
CA ILE A 133 3.45 -12.27 7.69
C ILE A 133 3.52 -11.81 9.14
N GLN A 134 4.43 -12.36 9.91
CA GLN A 134 4.52 -12.02 11.32
C GLN A 134 5.95 -11.83 11.80
N ASN A 135 6.10 -10.94 12.79
CA ASN A 135 7.28 -10.85 13.62
C ASN A 135 6.87 -11.13 15.06
N THR A 136 7.48 -12.18 15.63
CA THR A 136 7.11 -12.79 16.92
C THR A 136 7.99 -12.34 18.07
N TYR A 137 8.82 -11.30 17.89
CA TYR A 137 9.66 -10.76 18.96
C TYR A 137 8.86 -10.40 20.23
N GLY A 138 7.71 -9.72 20.06
CA GLY A 138 6.86 -9.27 21.15
C GLY A 138 6.95 -7.77 21.41
N SER A 139 6.41 -7.32 22.54
CA SER A 139 6.41 -5.92 22.95
C SER A 139 7.78 -5.45 23.45
N GLY A 140 8.05 -4.15 23.37
CA GLY A 140 9.21 -3.51 24.03
C GLY A 140 10.37 -3.17 23.09
N ALA A 141 10.29 -3.54 21.82
CA ALA A 141 11.16 -3.00 20.77
C ALA A 141 10.45 -3.03 19.42
N LYS A 142 10.97 -2.24 18.47
CA LYS A 142 10.56 -2.27 17.06
C LYS A 142 10.81 -3.66 16.49
N ALA A 143 9.79 -4.25 15.88
CA ALA A 143 9.83 -5.59 15.35
C ALA A 143 8.99 -5.65 14.06
N VAL A 144 9.58 -5.24 12.94
CA VAL A 144 8.84 -5.10 11.69
C VAL A 144 8.46 -6.49 11.15
N ALA A 145 7.19 -6.71 10.84
CA ALA A 145 6.74 -7.90 10.13
C ALA A 145 6.91 -7.73 8.62
N LEU A 146 6.49 -6.58 8.09
CA LEU A 146 6.53 -6.26 6.67
C LEU A 146 7.10 -4.87 6.45
N ARG A 147 8.11 -4.77 5.58
CA ARG A 147 8.59 -3.51 5.00
C ARG A 147 8.27 -3.46 3.51
N VAL A 148 7.73 -2.35 3.04
CA VAL A 148 7.37 -2.15 1.63
C VAL A 148 7.95 -0.83 1.12
N GLU A 149 8.80 -0.92 0.09
CA GLU A 149 9.46 0.22 -0.57
C GLU A 149 9.22 0.23 -2.09
N GLY A 150 8.84 -0.92 -2.68
CA GLY A 150 8.58 -1.06 -4.10
C GLY A 150 7.25 -0.42 -4.54
N ASP A 151 7.29 0.39 -5.60
CA ASP A 151 6.12 1.08 -6.12
C ASP A 151 5.03 0.13 -6.65
N LYS A 152 3.75 0.48 -6.50
CA LYS A 152 2.59 -0.31 -6.95
C LYS A 152 2.46 -1.69 -6.29
N ALA A 153 2.84 -1.81 -5.01
CA ALA A 153 2.64 -3.05 -4.25
C ALA A 153 1.18 -3.23 -3.78
N THR A 154 0.64 -4.44 -3.93
CA THR A 154 -0.74 -4.77 -3.51
C THR A 154 -0.77 -5.95 -2.53
N PHE A 155 -1.55 -5.83 -1.46
CA PHE A 155 -1.75 -6.86 -0.46
C PHE A 155 -3.25 -7.18 -0.34
N VAL A 156 -3.65 -8.43 -0.57
CA VAL A 156 -5.07 -8.84 -0.56
C VAL A 156 -5.31 -9.97 0.43
N GLY A 157 -6.15 -9.71 1.44
CA GLY A 157 -6.52 -10.74 2.41
C GLY A 157 -5.35 -11.30 3.20
N CYS A 158 -4.29 -10.51 3.38
CA CYS A 158 -3.11 -10.89 4.16
C CYS A 158 -3.35 -10.61 5.65
N ARG A 159 -2.59 -11.29 6.50
CA ARG A 159 -2.46 -10.97 7.93
C ARG A 159 -1.06 -10.43 8.17
N ILE A 160 -0.91 -9.26 8.77
CA ILE A 160 0.38 -8.63 9.06
C ILE A 160 0.41 -8.37 10.56
N MET A 161 1.28 -9.07 11.28
CA MET A 161 1.17 -9.21 12.74
C MET A 161 2.51 -8.97 13.44
N SER A 162 2.55 -8.01 14.35
CA SER A 162 3.63 -7.84 15.34
C SER A 162 3.15 -6.93 16.47
N HIS A 163 4.06 -6.23 17.13
CA HIS A 163 3.82 -5.23 18.15
C HIS A 163 4.17 -3.83 17.64
N GLN A 164 5.37 -3.34 17.96
CA GLN A 164 5.81 -2.00 17.58
C GLN A 164 6.35 -2.01 16.14
N ASP A 165 5.94 -1.03 15.35
CA ASP A 165 6.35 -0.85 13.94
C ASP A 165 5.98 -2.07 13.05
N THR A 166 4.86 -2.76 13.31
CA THR A 166 4.43 -3.99 12.57
C THR A 166 4.56 -3.88 11.05
N LEU A 167 4.05 -2.79 10.47
CA LEU A 167 4.11 -2.49 9.04
C LEU A 167 4.90 -1.20 8.83
N LEU A 168 6.10 -1.33 8.27
CA LEU A 168 6.87 -0.22 7.71
C LEU A 168 6.46 -0.03 6.24
N ASP A 169 5.44 0.79 6.03
CA ASP A 169 4.95 1.22 4.73
C ASP A 169 5.79 2.41 4.24
N ASP A 170 7.01 2.08 3.81
CA ASP A 170 8.17 2.98 3.74
C ASP A 170 8.00 4.10 2.69
N VAL A 171 7.96 3.72 1.41
CA VAL A 171 7.83 4.65 0.27
C VAL A 171 7.20 3.92 -0.91
N GLY A 172 6.57 4.65 -1.82
CA GLY A 172 5.89 4.09 -2.98
C GLY A 172 4.37 4.16 -2.87
N ARG A 173 3.68 3.58 -3.85
CA ARG A 173 2.22 3.56 -3.92
C ARG A 173 1.69 2.18 -3.56
N HIS A 174 0.97 2.05 -2.45
CA HIS A 174 0.56 0.73 -1.96
C HIS A 174 -0.96 0.61 -1.77
N TYR A 175 -1.46 -0.61 -1.91
CA TYR A 175 -2.88 -0.92 -1.73
C TYR A 175 -3.07 -2.17 -0.88
N TYR A 176 -3.71 -2.00 0.27
CA TYR A 176 -4.04 -3.06 1.21
C TYR A 176 -5.55 -3.27 1.19
N LYS A 177 -6.01 -4.45 0.78
CA LYS A 177 -7.43 -4.77 0.64
C LYS A 177 -7.82 -5.97 1.50
N ASN A 178 -8.84 -5.79 2.35
CA ASN A 178 -9.36 -6.85 3.22
C ASN A 178 -8.26 -7.50 4.09
N CYS A 179 -7.21 -6.76 4.44
CA CYS A 179 -6.13 -7.27 5.26
C CYS A 179 -6.47 -7.16 6.74
N TYR A 180 -5.84 -8.00 7.55
CA TYR A 180 -5.82 -7.88 9.00
C TYR A 180 -4.43 -7.39 9.41
N ILE A 181 -4.37 -6.32 10.20
CA ILE A 181 -3.12 -5.72 10.68
C ILE A 181 -3.25 -5.51 12.18
N GLU A 182 -2.27 -5.99 12.96
CA GLU A 182 -2.25 -5.80 14.41
C GLU A 182 -0.90 -5.32 14.94
N GLY A 183 -0.94 -4.58 16.04
CA GLY A 183 0.23 -4.10 16.78
C GLY A 183 -0.15 -3.14 17.89
N ASP A 184 0.82 -2.54 18.55
CA ASP A 184 0.59 -1.64 19.69
C ASP A 184 1.02 -0.20 19.40
N THR A 185 2.31 0.05 19.21
CA THR A 185 2.90 1.37 19.00
C THR A 185 3.29 1.54 17.54
N ASP A 186 2.80 2.61 16.92
CA ASP A 186 3.17 3.02 15.55
C ASP A 186 3.05 1.89 14.52
N PHE A 187 2.09 0.98 14.72
CA PHE A 187 2.13 -0.32 14.04
C PHE A 187 1.87 -0.24 12.52
N ILE A 188 1.46 0.93 12.01
CA ILE A 188 1.53 1.30 10.60
C ILE A 188 2.32 2.61 10.50
N CYS A 189 3.56 2.56 10.01
CA CYS A 189 4.46 3.71 9.95
C CYS A 189 5.13 3.83 8.58
N GLY A 190 5.73 4.99 8.29
CA GLY A 190 6.46 5.26 7.05
C GLY A 190 5.88 6.42 6.24
N ASN A 191 6.38 6.60 5.01
CA ASN A 191 6.04 7.72 4.13
C ASN A 191 5.41 7.26 2.81
N ALA A 192 4.88 6.04 2.73
CA ALA A 192 4.18 5.61 1.52
C ALA A 192 2.90 6.41 1.27
N ALA A 193 2.44 6.31 0.04
CA ALA A 193 1.20 6.85 -0.44
C ALA A 193 0.22 5.67 -0.59
N SER A 194 -0.62 5.45 0.42
CA SER A 194 -1.25 4.14 0.63
C SER A 194 -2.75 4.20 0.88
N LEU A 195 -3.47 3.25 0.28
CA LEU A 195 -4.88 3.00 0.54
C LEU A 195 -5.06 1.66 1.27
N PHE A 196 -5.68 1.73 2.44
CA PHE A 196 -6.16 0.59 3.22
C PHE A 196 -7.68 0.51 3.06
N GLU A 197 -8.16 -0.39 2.20
CA GLU A 197 -9.59 -0.60 1.96
C GLU A 197 -10.09 -1.83 2.73
N LYS A 198 -11.14 -1.64 3.54
CA LYS A 198 -11.84 -2.73 4.24
C LYS A 198 -10.91 -3.59 5.09
N CYS A 199 -9.84 -3.00 5.59
CA CYS A 199 -8.91 -3.67 6.47
C CYS A 199 -9.45 -3.70 7.91
N HIS A 200 -9.04 -4.71 8.67
CA HIS A 200 -9.27 -4.81 10.10
C HIS A 200 -7.97 -4.47 10.81
N LEU A 201 -7.98 -3.35 11.53
CA LEU A 201 -6.88 -2.87 12.36
C LEU A 201 -7.17 -3.26 13.82
N HIS A 202 -6.27 -4.01 14.45
CA HIS A 202 -6.45 -4.50 15.81
C HIS A 202 -5.31 -4.03 16.71
N SER A 203 -5.60 -3.13 17.65
CA SER A 203 -4.58 -2.67 18.60
C SER A 203 -4.39 -3.67 19.75
N LEU A 204 -3.15 -4.10 19.96
CA LEU A 204 -2.72 -4.94 21.08
C LEU A 204 -2.39 -4.13 22.34
N SER A 205 -2.46 -2.81 22.26
CA SER A 205 -2.01 -1.90 23.31
C SER A 205 -2.75 -2.09 24.63
N GLN A 206 -1.96 -2.20 25.71
CA GLN A 206 -2.41 -2.16 27.10
C GLN A 206 -2.47 -0.74 27.67
N SER A 207 -1.88 0.24 26.98
CA SER A 207 -1.91 1.67 27.32
C SER A 207 -1.22 2.46 26.22
N ASN A 208 -1.78 3.60 25.83
CA ASN A 208 -1.11 4.61 24.99
C ASN A 208 -0.57 4.08 23.64
N GLY A 209 -1.26 3.14 23.02
CA GLY A 209 -0.92 2.65 21.68
C GLY A 209 -1.22 3.67 20.59
N ALA A 210 -0.60 3.52 19.43
CA ALA A 210 -0.83 4.37 18.27
C ALA A 210 -0.96 3.51 17.00
N ILE A 211 -2.05 3.70 16.26
CA ILE A 211 -2.28 2.94 15.03
C ILE A 211 -1.34 3.39 13.92
N THR A 212 -1.14 4.71 13.78
CA THR A 212 -0.35 5.27 12.68
C THR A 212 0.75 6.22 13.14
N ALA A 213 1.89 6.16 12.44
CA ALA A 213 2.98 7.12 12.54
C ALA A 213 3.49 7.48 11.14
N GLN A 214 2.81 8.42 10.49
CA GLN A 214 3.10 8.79 9.10
C GLN A 214 4.23 9.82 9.02
N HIS A 215 5.15 9.65 8.06
CA HIS A 215 6.45 10.32 7.99
C HIS A 215 6.60 11.31 6.83
N ARG A 216 5.52 11.94 6.39
CA ARG A 216 5.57 12.99 5.36
C ARG A 216 6.32 14.20 5.89
N GLN A 217 7.37 14.63 5.19
CA GLN A 217 8.29 15.67 5.66
C GLN A 217 8.06 17.03 5.02
N SER A 218 7.32 17.09 3.90
CA SER A 218 7.08 18.34 3.18
C SER A 218 5.68 18.39 2.56
N PRO A 219 5.11 19.59 2.32
CA PRO A 219 3.83 19.73 1.64
C PRO A 219 3.91 19.36 0.15
N GLN A 220 5.10 19.30 -0.44
CA GLN A 220 5.34 18.89 -1.83
C GLN A 220 5.25 17.37 -2.03
N GLU A 221 5.49 16.58 -0.98
CA GLU A 221 5.30 15.12 -1.05
C GLU A 221 3.83 14.77 -1.24
N ASN A 222 3.51 13.94 -2.21
CA ASN A 222 2.15 13.42 -2.40
C ASN A 222 1.98 12.05 -1.72
N THR A 223 2.33 11.97 -0.44
CA THR A 223 2.30 10.76 0.38
C THR A 223 1.27 10.85 1.51
N GLY A 224 0.96 9.74 2.16
CA GLY A 224 -0.04 9.70 3.22
C GLY A 224 -0.81 8.40 3.26
N PHE A 225 -1.46 8.15 4.39
CA PHE A 225 -2.25 6.94 4.62
C PHE A 225 -3.75 7.26 4.57
N THR A 226 -4.49 6.53 3.73
CA THR A 226 -5.94 6.62 3.65
C THR A 226 -6.56 5.29 4.07
N PHE A 227 -7.45 5.31 5.05
CA PHE A 227 -8.18 4.15 5.54
C PHE A 227 -9.65 4.29 5.18
N TYR A 228 -10.14 3.43 4.29
CA TYR A 228 -11.50 3.50 3.77
C TYR A 228 -12.30 2.25 4.11
N GLY A 229 -13.44 2.43 4.77
CA GLY A 229 -14.33 1.32 5.11
C GLY A 229 -13.70 0.31 6.08
N CYS A 230 -12.69 0.72 6.84
CA CYS A 230 -11.95 -0.17 7.75
C CYS A 230 -12.73 -0.44 9.04
N LYS A 231 -12.23 -1.39 9.83
CA LYS A 231 -12.70 -1.69 11.18
C LYS A 231 -11.55 -1.57 12.17
N ILE A 232 -11.71 -0.77 13.20
CA ILE A 232 -10.75 -0.61 14.30
C ILE A 232 -11.31 -1.26 15.57
N THR A 233 -10.49 -2.13 16.15
CA THR A 233 -10.72 -2.81 17.43
C THR A 233 -9.43 -2.83 18.24
N GLY A 234 -9.47 -3.27 19.49
CA GLY A 234 -8.25 -3.57 20.22
C GLY A 234 -8.53 -3.99 21.65
N VAL A 235 -7.46 -4.07 22.43
CA VAL A 235 -7.48 -4.61 23.80
C VAL A 235 -7.92 -3.58 24.82
N LYS A 236 -7.16 -2.48 24.99
CA LYS A 236 -7.44 -1.48 26.02
C LYS A 236 -7.61 -0.07 25.49
N SER A 237 -6.54 0.54 24.98
CA SER A 237 -6.59 1.91 24.47
C SER A 237 -5.54 2.20 23.40
N ALA A 238 -5.92 3.02 22.42
CA ALA A 238 -5.03 3.52 21.38
C ALA A 238 -5.51 4.89 20.83
N ILE A 239 -4.59 5.64 20.24
CA ILE A 239 -4.88 6.77 19.35
C ILE A 239 -4.85 6.30 17.88
N LEU A 240 -5.54 7.02 17.01
CA LEU A 240 -5.56 6.82 15.56
C LEU A 240 -4.19 7.10 14.94
N GLY A 241 -3.45 8.06 15.48
CA GLY A 241 -2.09 8.31 15.05
C GLY A 241 -1.42 9.50 15.67
N ARG A 242 -0.14 9.63 15.32
CA ARG A 242 0.73 10.74 15.69
C ARG A 242 1.70 11.05 14.55
N PRO A 243 2.07 12.32 14.34
CA PRO A 243 2.83 12.72 13.17
C PRO A 243 4.30 12.38 13.38
N TRP A 244 4.86 11.35 12.72
CA TRP A 244 6.30 11.10 12.80
C TRP A 244 7.06 12.16 11.98
N GLY A 245 6.55 12.52 10.81
CA GLY A 245 7.03 13.63 9.97
C GLY A 245 6.24 14.93 10.18
N ALA A 246 6.86 16.07 9.90
CA ALA A 246 6.27 17.38 10.19
C ALA A 246 4.98 17.68 9.40
N TYR A 247 4.79 17.06 8.23
CA TYR A 247 3.62 17.25 7.36
C TYR A 247 2.77 15.96 7.26
N ALA A 248 2.80 15.15 8.32
CA ALA A 248 2.15 13.85 8.35
C ALA A 248 0.70 13.92 7.86
N ARG A 249 0.31 12.96 7.02
CA ARG A 249 -1.04 12.94 6.41
C ARG A 249 -1.71 11.60 6.61
N VAL A 250 -2.81 11.58 7.37
CA VAL A 250 -3.60 10.39 7.66
C VAL A 250 -5.09 10.72 7.61
N VAL A 251 -5.86 9.92 6.87
CA VAL A 251 -7.32 10.09 6.73
C VAL A 251 -8.02 8.78 7.04
N PHE A 252 -8.98 8.81 7.98
CA PHE A 252 -9.93 7.73 8.20
C PHE A 252 -11.30 8.11 7.63
N ALA A 253 -11.81 7.33 6.69
CA ALA A 253 -13.09 7.57 6.04
C ALA A 253 -14.00 6.34 6.15
N GLN A 254 -15.26 6.55 6.57
CA GLN A 254 -16.27 5.50 6.72
C GLN A 254 -15.78 4.29 7.53
N THR A 255 -14.94 4.55 8.53
CA THR A 255 -14.29 3.52 9.34
C THR A 255 -15.04 3.31 10.64
N TYR A 256 -15.29 2.05 11.01
CA TYR A 256 -15.81 1.71 12.33
C TYR A 256 -14.72 1.82 13.37
N MET A 257 -14.99 2.50 14.49
CA MET A 257 -14.09 2.66 15.63
C MET A 257 -14.77 2.11 16.90
N SER A 258 -14.23 1.03 17.45
CA SER A 258 -14.62 0.56 18.78
C SER A 258 -14.19 1.54 19.88
N SER A 259 -14.61 1.31 21.13
CA SER A 259 -14.26 2.13 22.30
C SER A 259 -12.78 2.08 22.68
N VAL A 260 -11.95 1.33 21.96
CA VAL A 260 -10.49 1.34 22.13
C VAL A 260 -9.88 2.70 21.77
N ILE A 261 -10.52 3.47 20.89
CA ILE A 261 -9.98 4.77 20.47
C ILE A 261 -10.20 5.79 21.58
N LEU A 262 -9.09 6.37 22.05
CA LEU A 262 -9.12 7.41 23.07
C LEU A 262 -9.86 8.66 22.57
N PRO A 263 -10.54 9.42 23.46
CA PRO A 263 -11.35 10.56 23.04
C PRO A 263 -10.58 11.64 22.26
N ASN A 264 -9.32 11.93 22.62
CA ASN A 264 -8.45 12.85 21.89
C ASN A 264 -8.17 12.38 20.46
N GLY A 265 -8.15 11.06 20.24
CA GLY A 265 -8.01 10.40 18.95
C GLY A 265 -6.63 10.52 18.30
N TRP A 266 -5.92 11.62 18.51
CA TRP A 266 -4.64 11.95 17.88
C TRP A 266 -3.71 12.63 18.89
N GLU A 267 -2.42 12.58 18.60
CA GLU A 267 -1.37 13.32 19.31
C GLU A 267 -0.49 14.07 18.32
N ASP A 268 0.26 15.05 18.80
CA ASP A 268 1.11 15.95 18.01
C ASP A 268 2.61 15.63 18.13
N TRP A 269 2.94 14.45 18.66
CA TRP A 269 4.33 14.05 18.92
C TRP A 269 5.05 14.94 19.95
N ASN A 270 4.31 15.55 20.88
CA ASN A 270 4.82 16.54 21.83
C ASN A 270 5.48 17.75 21.14
N ASP A 271 5.00 18.09 19.94
CA ASP A 271 5.52 19.18 19.12
C ASP A 271 4.35 19.96 18.51
N SER A 272 3.99 21.06 19.17
CA SER A 272 2.85 21.88 18.78
C SER A 272 2.99 22.50 17.38
N SER A 273 4.20 22.56 16.81
CA SER A 273 4.39 23.01 15.43
C SER A 273 3.68 22.09 14.43
N ARG A 274 3.60 20.79 14.74
CA ARG A 274 2.99 19.75 13.90
C ARG A 274 1.48 19.88 13.80
N GLN A 275 0.83 20.50 14.78
CA GLN A 275 -0.62 20.76 14.77
C GLN A 275 -1.03 21.63 13.57
N ARG A 276 -0.13 22.53 13.12
CA ARG A 276 -0.39 23.43 11.98
C ARG A 276 -0.17 22.76 10.64
N THR A 277 0.85 21.91 10.54
CA THR A 277 1.36 21.35 9.27
C THR A 277 0.84 19.95 8.98
N SER A 278 0.49 19.16 10.00
CA SER A 278 -0.08 17.82 9.82
C SER A 278 -1.52 17.90 9.31
N TYR A 279 -1.88 16.90 8.51
CA TYR A 279 -3.21 16.73 7.94
C TYR A 279 -3.81 15.42 8.44
N PHE A 280 -4.46 15.48 9.60
CA PHE A 280 -5.24 14.37 10.15
C PHE A 280 -6.72 14.68 10.01
N ALA A 281 -7.49 13.72 9.50
CA ALA A 281 -8.91 13.92 9.25
C ALA A 281 -9.72 12.63 9.46
N GLU A 282 -10.97 12.81 9.89
CA GLU A 282 -11.98 11.77 10.00
C GLU A 282 -13.20 12.16 9.17
N TYR A 283 -13.69 11.26 8.31
CA TYR A 283 -14.89 11.49 7.49
C TYR A 283 -15.92 10.38 7.67
N LYS A 284 -17.09 10.70 8.25
CA LYS A 284 -18.19 9.75 8.48
C LYS A 284 -17.74 8.45 9.17
N CYS A 285 -16.77 8.54 10.08
CA CYS A 285 -16.42 7.42 10.96
C CYS A 285 -17.54 7.20 11.98
N TYR A 286 -17.69 5.97 12.45
CA TYR A 286 -18.83 5.58 13.28
C TYR A 286 -18.45 4.53 14.33
N GLY A 287 -19.32 4.30 15.31
CA GLY A 287 -19.05 3.43 16.45
C GLY A 287 -18.65 4.21 17.71
N PRO A 288 -18.53 3.52 18.86
CA PRO A 288 -18.36 4.17 20.16
C PRO A 288 -17.07 4.99 20.30
N GLY A 289 -16.01 4.68 19.54
CA GLY A 289 -14.75 5.44 19.53
C GLY A 289 -14.72 6.61 18.55
N ALA A 290 -15.75 6.80 17.73
CA ALA A 290 -15.78 7.80 16.65
C ALA A 290 -16.32 9.17 17.08
N SER A 291 -16.65 9.38 18.36
CA SER A 291 -17.15 10.67 18.83
C SER A 291 -16.11 11.77 18.64
N SER A 292 -16.49 12.85 17.96
CA SER A 292 -15.62 13.99 17.68
C SER A 292 -15.56 15.03 18.81
N ASN A 293 -16.44 14.94 19.81
CA ASN A 293 -16.63 16.00 20.83
C ASN A 293 -15.40 16.29 21.70
N LYS A 294 -14.46 15.34 21.79
CA LYS A 294 -13.24 15.46 22.60
C LYS A 294 -11.96 15.31 21.77
N ARG A 295 -12.07 15.33 20.44
CA ARG A 295 -10.91 15.26 19.55
C ARG A 295 -10.03 16.49 19.76
N VAL A 296 -8.75 16.33 19.41
CA VAL A 296 -7.83 17.46 19.31
C VAL A 296 -8.42 18.58 18.44
N ASN A 297 -8.22 19.83 18.87
CA ASN A 297 -8.79 21.01 18.23
C ASN A 297 -8.21 21.30 16.83
N TRP A 298 -7.07 20.71 16.48
CA TRP A 298 -6.39 20.88 15.20
C TRP A 298 -6.74 19.80 14.16
N LEU A 299 -7.64 18.87 14.50
CA LEU A 299 -8.19 17.89 13.56
C LEU A 299 -8.81 18.61 12.35
N LYS A 300 -8.51 18.13 11.14
CA LYS A 300 -9.08 18.71 9.92
C LYS A 300 -10.48 18.18 9.71
N THR A 301 -11.39 19.08 9.39
CA THR A 301 -12.74 18.75 8.92
C THR A 301 -12.69 18.53 7.42
N LEU A 302 -13.35 17.47 6.93
CA LEU A 302 -13.52 17.19 5.51
C LEU A 302 -14.96 17.48 5.09
N SER A 303 -15.14 18.34 4.08
CA SER A 303 -16.38 18.45 3.35
C SER A 303 -16.68 17.15 2.57
N SER A 304 -17.89 17.00 2.05
CA SER A 304 -18.20 15.83 1.21
C SER A 304 -17.40 15.84 -0.09
N GLU A 305 -17.14 17.02 -0.65
CA GLU A 305 -16.32 17.25 -1.84
C GLU A 305 -14.85 16.95 -1.57
N GLU A 306 -14.31 17.45 -0.45
CA GLU A 306 -12.92 17.17 -0.02
C GLU A 306 -12.69 15.69 0.31
N ALA A 307 -13.75 14.98 0.69
CA ALA A 307 -13.68 13.54 0.95
C ALA A 307 -13.67 12.70 -0.35
N VAL A 308 -14.19 13.20 -1.48
CA VAL A 308 -14.30 12.42 -2.74
C VAL A 308 -13.00 11.74 -3.16
N PRO A 309 -11.83 12.43 -3.16
CA PRO A 309 -10.55 11.84 -3.52
C PRO A 309 -10.05 10.76 -2.56
N TYR A 310 -10.72 10.52 -1.44
CA TYR A 310 -10.41 9.45 -0.49
C TYR A 310 -11.44 8.30 -0.53
N LEU A 311 -12.62 8.51 -1.14
CA LEU A 311 -13.76 7.59 -1.11
C LEU A 311 -13.94 6.74 -2.39
N LYS A 312 -13.82 7.35 -3.56
CA LYS A 312 -14.25 6.73 -4.85
C LYS A 312 -13.08 6.33 -5.74
N GLU A 313 -12.04 7.13 -5.71
CA GLU A 313 -10.78 6.96 -6.40
C GLU A 313 -9.78 7.59 -5.45
N SER A 314 -9.11 6.80 -4.60
CA SER A 314 -8.04 7.39 -3.79
C SER A 314 -7.13 8.17 -4.75
N ILE A 315 -6.59 9.31 -4.35
CA ILE A 315 -5.52 10.09 -5.03
C ILE A 315 -4.47 9.21 -5.77
N MET A 316 -4.30 7.96 -5.32
CA MET A 316 -3.42 6.90 -5.82
C MET A 316 -3.87 6.13 -7.07
N GLY A 317 -5.13 6.26 -7.52
CA GLY A 317 -5.69 5.48 -8.64
C GLY A 317 -5.45 3.96 -8.57
N PRO A 318 -5.57 3.26 -7.42
CA PRO A 318 -5.08 1.89 -7.24
C PRO A 318 -5.66 0.93 -8.27
N LYS A 319 -6.92 1.13 -8.67
CA LYS A 319 -7.56 0.32 -9.72
C LYS A 319 -6.82 0.33 -11.06
N SER A 320 -6.11 1.39 -11.41
CA SER A 320 -5.41 1.49 -12.71
C SER A 320 -4.14 0.65 -12.79
N TRP A 321 -3.52 0.33 -11.64
CA TRP A 321 -2.28 -0.45 -11.58
C TRP A 321 -2.40 -1.75 -10.78
N THR A 322 -3.50 -1.96 -10.03
CA THR A 322 -3.74 -3.23 -9.35
C THR A 322 -3.95 -4.36 -10.33
N ARG A 323 -3.22 -5.46 -10.13
CA ARG A 323 -3.31 -6.64 -10.98
C ARG A 323 -4.34 -7.62 -10.44
N SER A 324 -5.23 -8.09 -11.32
CA SER A 324 -6.17 -9.16 -11.00
C SER A 324 -5.45 -10.51 -10.85
N LYS A 325 -6.17 -11.53 -10.37
CA LYS A 325 -5.61 -12.90 -10.39
C LYS A 325 -5.43 -13.32 -11.85
N PRO A 326 -4.28 -13.90 -12.25
CA PRO A 326 -4.14 -14.54 -13.55
C PRO A 326 -5.24 -15.59 -13.76
N THR A 327 -5.79 -15.64 -14.97
CA THR A 327 -6.78 -16.65 -15.38
C THR A 327 -6.11 -17.91 -15.91
N HIS A 328 -4.87 -17.80 -16.39
CA HIS A 328 -4.08 -18.90 -16.93
C HIS A 328 -2.72 -18.98 -16.22
N LEU A 329 -2.37 -20.18 -15.78
CA LEU A 329 -1.14 -20.46 -15.04
C LEU A 329 -0.31 -21.51 -15.80
N THR A 330 0.88 -21.14 -16.25
CA THR A 330 1.81 -22.02 -16.97
C THR A 330 2.87 -22.55 -16.00
N PRO A 331 2.92 -23.87 -15.73
CA PRO A 331 3.93 -24.46 -14.83
C PRO A 331 5.36 -24.15 -15.28
N LEU A 332 6.26 -23.86 -14.32
CA LEU A 332 7.67 -23.57 -14.59
C LEU A 332 8.36 -24.63 -15.45
N SER A 333 8.05 -25.92 -15.23
CA SER A 333 8.60 -27.04 -16.01
C SER A 333 8.31 -26.93 -17.52
N LYS A 334 7.13 -26.45 -17.90
CA LYS A 334 6.74 -26.24 -19.31
C LYS A 334 7.42 -25.02 -19.94
N VAL A 335 7.72 -23.99 -19.15
CA VAL A 335 8.46 -22.82 -19.62
C VAL A 335 9.90 -23.21 -19.96
N ASN A 336 10.52 -24.02 -19.10
CA ASN A 336 11.88 -24.50 -19.30
C ASN A 336 11.99 -25.41 -20.54
N SER A 337 11.07 -26.35 -20.75
CA SER A 337 11.07 -27.21 -21.95
C SER A 337 10.96 -26.41 -23.26
N ASN A 338 10.17 -25.33 -23.27
CA ASN A 338 10.04 -24.47 -24.45
C ASN A 338 11.30 -23.65 -24.75
N LYS A 339 12.06 -23.24 -23.73
CA LYS A 339 13.37 -22.59 -23.93
C LYS A 339 14.40 -23.57 -24.49
N PHE A 340 14.40 -24.83 -24.04
CA PHE A 340 15.29 -25.87 -24.58
C PHE A 340 14.94 -26.24 -26.02
N ASN A 341 13.65 -26.33 -26.37
CA ASN A 341 13.22 -26.63 -27.73
C ASN A 341 13.52 -25.47 -28.71
N LYS A 342 13.38 -24.21 -28.29
CA LYS A 342 13.75 -23.05 -29.13
C LYS A 342 15.27 -22.95 -29.40
N LYS A 343 16.12 -23.39 -28.46
CA LYS A 343 17.58 -23.47 -28.68
C LYS A 343 17.98 -24.57 -29.65
N ARG A 344 17.16 -25.60 -29.87
CA ARG A 344 17.41 -26.68 -30.85
C ARG A 344 16.86 -26.37 -32.24
N SER A 345 16.04 -25.33 -32.38
CA SER A 345 15.40 -24.94 -33.64
C SER A 345 15.95 -23.62 -34.21
N SER A 346 17.11 -23.17 -33.75
CA SER A 346 17.84 -22.05 -34.35
C SER A 346 18.94 -22.67 -35.24
N PRO A 347 18.94 -22.43 -36.57
CA PRO A 347 19.95 -22.97 -37.47
C PRO A 347 21.36 -22.47 -37.15
#